data_AF-A0A378MWA0-F1
#
_entry.id   AF-A0A378MWA0-F1
#
_cell.length_a   1.000
_cell.length_b   1.000
_cell.length_c   1.000
_cell.angle_alpha   90.00
_cell.angle_beta   90.00
_cell.angle_gamma   90.00
#
_symmetry.space_group_name_H-M   'P 1'
#
loop_
_entity.id
_entity.type
_entity.pdbx_description
1 polymer ?
#
loop_
_entity_poly.entity_id
_entity_poly.type
_entity_poly.pdbx_seq_one_letter_code
_entity_poly.pdbx_strand_id
1 'polypeptide(L)'
;MAVSALFSTTAFAETSPYVLMQQTADKLFGDIKANQAKIKSNLNICVPFVRNDLMPHVHVKYAGQLVLGKNLSAATDAQKEAFFNAFGQFVEQSYAQVLTSIKIKVWQIESPKSVDGKSIVSIRVNVSGKGAAQPIKLDFKWRKNSKNR
;
A
#
# COMPACT_ATOMS: atom_id res chain seq x y z
N MET A 1 11.24 -1.81 11.10
CA MET A 1 11.43 -1.29 9.72
C MET A 1 10.07 -0.85 9.20
N ALA A 2 9.89 0.43 8.87
CA ALA A 2 8.63 0.94 8.31
C ALA A 2 8.72 0.89 6.78
N VAL A 3 7.95 0.00 6.16
CA VAL A 3 7.82 -0.07 4.69
C VAL A 3 6.81 0.99 4.28
N SER A 4 7.28 2.07 3.65
CA SER A 4 6.42 3.12 3.07
C SER A 4 6.15 2.78 1.61
N ALA A 5 4.89 2.51 1.24
CA ALA A 5 4.48 2.35 -0.15
C ALA A 5 4.21 3.71 -0.81
N LEU A 6 4.50 3.81 -2.12
CA LEU A 6 4.30 5.01 -2.95
C LEU A 6 3.25 4.72 -4.02
N PHE A 7 2.15 5.48 -4.07
CA PHE A 7 1.05 5.22 -5.00
C PHE A 7 0.99 6.20 -6.21
N SER A 8 0.50 5.74 -7.37
CA SER A 8 0.32 6.52 -8.63
C SER A 8 -1.13 6.52 -9.13
N THR A 9 -1.57 7.60 -9.81
CA THR A 9 -2.93 7.75 -10.36
C THR A 9 -2.89 8.01 -11.89
N THR A 10 -3.90 7.54 -12.63
CA THR A 10 -4.10 7.83 -14.07
C THR A 10 -5.26 8.82 -14.28
N ALA A 11 -5.19 9.57 -15.39
CA ALA A 11 -5.95 10.79 -15.67
C ALA A 11 -7.45 10.60 -16.02
N PHE A 12 -8.23 10.06 -15.09
CA PHE A 12 -9.67 10.34 -15.01
C PHE A 12 -9.89 11.24 -13.79
N ALA A 13 -10.27 12.50 -14.02
CA ALA A 13 -10.59 13.56 -13.04
C ALA A 13 -9.76 13.49 -11.74
N GLU A 14 -8.70 14.30 -11.61
CA GLU A 14 -7.75 14.36 -10.46
C GLU A 14 -8.35 13.89 -9.12
N THR A 15 -8.42 12.57 -8.93
CA THR A 15 -9.12 12.03 -7.78
C THR A 15 -8.17 12.23 -6.63
N SER A 16 -8.58 13.06 -5.66
CA SER A 16 -7.76 13.40 -4.49
C SER A 16 -7.13 12.14 -3.92
N PRO A 17 -5.83 12.17 -3.54
CA PRO A 17 -5.17 10.99 -2.96
C PRO A 17 -5.89 10.51 -1.69
N TYR A 18 -6.65 11.38 -1.01
CA TYR A 18 -7.53 11.00 0.10
C TYR A 18 -8.71 10.13 -0.35
N VAL A 19 -9.33 10.43 -1.50
CA VAL A 19 -10.44 9.64 -2.04
C VAL A 19 -9.95 8.27 -2.50
N LEU A 20 -8.82 8.21 -3.21
CA LEU A 20 -8.23 6.93 -3.62
C LEU A 20 -7.77 6.11 -2.42
N MET A 21 -7.20 6.74 -1.39
CA MET A 21 -6.89 6.05 -0.14
C MET A 21 -8.16 5.46 0.49
N GLN A 22 -9.25 6.22 0.55
CA GLN A 22 -10.53 5.75 1.10
C GLN A 22 -11.04 4.53 0.35
N GLN A 23 -11.13 4.61 -0.98
CA GLN A 23 -11.56 3.49 -1.81
C GLN A 23 -10.67 2.25 -1.66
N THR A 24 -9.34 2.45 -1.64
CA THR A 24 -8.36 1.38 -1.47
C THR A 24 -8.50 0.71 -0.11
N ALA A 25 -8.59 1.49 0.97
CA ALA A 25 -8.72 1.01 2.34
C ALA A 25 -10.07 0.30 2.54
N ASP A 26 -11.17 0.88 2.06
CA ASP A 26 -12.51 0.30 2.18
C ASP A 26 -12.58 -1.06 1.49
N LYS A 27 -12.02 -1.16 0.28
CA LYS A 27 -11.98 -2.43 -0.45
C LYS A 27 -11.12 -3.46 0.27
N LEU A 28 -9.85 -3.16 0.49
CA LEU A 28 -8.88 -4.10 1.07
C LEU A 28 -9.33 -4.60 2.45
N PHE A 29 -9.67 -3.68 3.35
CA PHE A 29 -10.07 -4.06 4.71
C PHE A 29 -11.47 -4.65 4.75
N GLY A 30 -12.37 -4.25 3.84
CA GLY A 30 -13.66 -4.87 3.62
C GLY A 30 -13.52 -6.35 3.24
N ASP A 31 -12.71 -6.65 2.22
CA ASP A 31 -12.47 -8.00 1.73
C ASP A 31 -11.80 -8.88 2.80
N ILE A 32 -10.83 -8.33 3.54
CA ILE A 32 -10.21 -9.03 4.68
C ILE A 32 -11.22 -9.29 5.81
N LYS A 33 -12.09 -8.32 6.12
CA LYS A 33 -13.11 -8.45 7.18
C LYS A 33 -14.20 -9.46 6.80
N ALA A 34 -14.61 -9.48 5.53
CA ALA A 34 -15.60 -10.44 5.02
C ALA A 34 -15.06 -11.88 4.98
N ASN A 35 -13.74 -12.06 4.81
CA ASN A 35 -13.11 -13.37 4.67
C ASN A 35 -12.36 -13.85 5.92
N GLN A 36 -12.61 -13.26 7.10
CA GLN A 36 -11.91 -13.58 8.35
C GLN A 36 -11.90 -15.08 8.70
N ALA A 37 -13.00 -15.79 8.46
CA ALA A 37 -13.08 -17.22 8.73
C ALA A 37 -12.10 -18.03 7.85
N LYS A 38 -12.04 -17.72 6.56
CA LYS A 38 -11.13 -18.37 5.60
C LYS A 38 -9.68 -18.02 5.89
N ILE A 39 -9.40 -16.76 6.20
CA ILE A 39 -8.07 -16.26 6.54
C ILE A 39 -7.51 -16.98 7.79
N LYS A 40 -8.35 -17.23 8.81
CA LYS A 40 -7.93 -18.00 10.00
C LYS A 40 -7.44 -19.40 9.67
N SER A 41 -8.04 -20.05 8.68
CA SER A 41 -7.65 -21.39 8.24
C SER A 41 -6.44 -21.38 7.31
N ASN A 42 -6.28 -20.33 6.50
CA ASN A 42 -5.15 -20.17 5.60
C ASN A 42 -4.84 -18.68 5.34
N LEU A 43 -3.73 -18.21 5.91
CA LEU A 43 -3.31 -16.81 5.80
C LEU A 43 -2.95 -16.40 4.36
N ASN A 44 -2.57 -17.35 3.50
CA ASN A 44 -2.20 -17.07 2.11
C ASN A 44 -3.38 -16.55 1.27
N ILE A 45 -4.62 -16.73 1.73
CA ILE A 45 -5.83 -16.18 1.10
C ILE A 45 -5.83 -14.64 1.13
N CYS A 46 -5.07 -14.01 2.03
CA CYS A 46 -4.95 -12.56 2.08
C CYS A 46 -4.06 -11.99 0.96
N VAL A 47 -3.14 -12.78 0.40
CA VAL A 47 -2.18 -12.33 -0.63
C VAL A 47 -2.92 -11.82 -1.89
N PRO A 48 -3.92 -12.53 -2.45
CA PRO A 48 -4.73 -12.00 -3.55
C PRO A 48 -5.44 -10.66 -3.26
N PHE A 49 -5.92 -10.42 -2.03
CA PHE A 49 -6.55 -9.15 -1.68
C PHE A 49 -5.54 -8.01 -1.73
N VAL A 50 -4.35 -8.21 -1.17
CA VAL A 50 -3.26 -7.22 -1.27
C VAL A 50 -2.89 -6.97 -2.74
N ARG A 51 -2.72 -8.04 -3.52
CA ARG A 51 -2.40 -7.94 -4.96
C ARG A 51 -3.45 -7.17 -5.75
N ASN A 52 -4.73 -7.40 -5.47
CA ASN A 52 -5.81 -6.84 -6.29
C ASN A 52 -6.25 -5.45 -5.81
N ASP A 53 -6.10 -5.16 -4.53
CA ASP A 53 -6.72 -3.98 -3.93
C ASP A 53 -5.68 -2.92 -3.57
N LEU A 54 -4.49 -3.34 -3.15
CA LEU A 54 -3.40 -2.43 -2.77
C LEU A 54 -2.44 -2.19 -3.93
N MET A 55 -1.92 -3.27 -4.51
CA MET A 55 -0.81 -3.21 -5.47
C MET A 55 -1.11 -2.43 -6.76
N PRO A 56 -2.34 -2.35 -7.31
CA PRO A 56 -2.59 -1.56 -8.53
C PRO A 56 -2.27 -0.08 -8.34
N HIS A 57 -2.35 0.40 -7.10
CA HIS A 57 -1.99 1.76 -6.79
C HIS A 57 -0.47 1.88 -6.58
N VAL A 58 0.25 0.81 -6.15
CA VAL A 58 1.65 0.87 -5.69
C VAL A 58 2.63 0.99 -6.85
N HIS A 59 3.47 2.02 -6.81
CA HIS A 59 4.56 2.25 -7.74
C HIS A 59 5.81 1.45 -7.35
N VAL A 60 5.73 0.12 -7.52
CA VAL A 60 6.73 -0.88 -7.10
C VAL A 60 8.14 -0.54 -7.59
N LYS A 61 8.29 -0.18 -8.87
CA LYS A 61 9.61 0.14 -9.44
C LYS A 61 10.29 1.31 -8.74
N TYR A 62 9.55 2.38 -8.46
CA TYR A 62 10.12 3.54 -7.76
C TYR A 62 10.43 3.26 -6.30
N ALA A 63 9.54 2.57 -5.58
CA ALA A 63 9.83 2.13 -4.23
C ALA A 63 11.07 1.21 -4.20
N GLY A 64 11.17 0.29 -5.17
CA GLY A 64 12.34 -0.57 -5.35
C GLY A 64 13.63 0.19 -5.65
N GLN A 65 13.57 1.23 -6.50
CA GLN A 65 14.70 2.12 -6.76
C GLN A 65 15.20 2.82 -5.47
N LEU A 66 14.26 3.27 -4.63
CA LEU A 66 14.61 3.86 -3.33
C LEU A 66 15.27 2.83 -2.39
N VAL A 67 14.84 1.58 -2.41
CA VAL A 67 15.45 0.48 -1.64
C VAL A 67 16.86 0.14 -2.15
N LEU A 68 17.06 0.10 -3.47
CA LEU A 68 18.37 -0.15 -4.06
C LEU A 68 19.37 0.99 -3.79
N GLY A 69 18.87 2.23 -3.74
CA GLY A 69 19.69 3.41 -3.47
C GLY A 69 20.90 3.48 -4.40
N LYS A 70 22.10 3.59 -3.82
CA LYS A 70 23.37 3.67 -4.57
C LYS A 70 23.68 2.44 -5.44
N ASN A 71 23.12 1.28 -5.11
CA ASN A 71 23.36 0.05 -5.87
C ASN A 71 22.59 0.02 -7.21
N LEU A 72 21.63 0.92 -7.39
CA LEU A 72 20.82 0.99 -8.61
C LEU A 72 21.68 1.26 -9.86
N SER A 73 22.70 2.13 -9.76
CA SER A 73 23.57 2.46 -10.89
C SER A 73 24.53 1.33 -11.27
N ALA A 74 24.87 0.46 -10.32
CA ALA A 74 25.77 -0.67 -10.53
C ALA A 74 25.05 -1.91 -11.10
N ALA A 75 23.72 -1.98 -11.01
CA ALA A 75 22.95 -3.12 -11.48
C ALA A 75 22.66 -3.04 -13.00
N THR A 76 22.71 -4.18 -13.68
CA THR A 76 22.22 -4.31 -15.05
C THR A 76 20.70 -4.20 -15.09
N ASP A 77 20.12 -3.92 -16.25
CA ASP A 77 18.67 -3.80 -16.38
C ASP A 77 17.94 -5.11 -16.09
N ALA A 78 18.52 -6.26 -16.48
CA ALA A 78 18.01 -7.58 -16.12
C ALA A 78 18.00 -7.81 -14.59
N GLN A 79 19.06 -7.37 -13.89
CA GLN A 79 19.12 -7.47 -12.42
C GLN A 79 18.08 -6.56 -11.75
N LYS A 80 17.89 -5.34 -12.27
CA LYS A 80 16.87 -4.41 -11.76
C LYS A 80 15.46 -4.98 -11.95
N GLU A 81 15.17 -5.54 -13.12
CA GLU A 81 13.87 -6.15 -13.42
C GLU A 81 13.59 -7.36 -12.52
N ALA A 82 14.55 -8.28 -12.40
CA ALA A 82 14.44 -9.41 -11.49
C ALA A 82 14.20 -8.95 -10.04
N PHE A 83 14.93 -7.93 -9.60
CA PHE A 83 14.73 -7.33 -8.29
C PHE A 83 13.34 -6.71 -8.13
N PHE A 84 12.85 -5.90 -9.08
CA PHE A 84 11.53 -5.26 -8.97
C PHE A 84 10.40 -6.28 -8.93
N ASN A 85 10.51 -7.38 -9.68
CA ASN A 85 9.54 -8.46 -9.65
C ASN A 85 9.53 -9.16 -8.28
N ALA A 86 10.70 -9.53 -7.77
CA ALA A 86 10.83 -10.14 -6.45
C ALA A 86 10.37 -9.19 -5.33
N PHE A 87 10.69 -7.90 -5.44
CA PHE A 87 10.29 -6.87 -4.49
C PHE A 87 8.78 -6.69 -4.46
N GLY A 88 8.10 -6.68 -5.62
CA GLY A 88 6.64 -6.63 -5.68
C GLY A 88 5.98 -7.82 -4.96
N GLN A 89 6.46 -9.04 -5.22
CA GLN A 89 5.97 -10.24 -4.54
C GLN A 89 6.24 -10.19 -3.03
N PHE A 90 7.41 -9.68 -2.63
CA PHE A 90 7.74 -9.48 -1.21
C PHE A 90 6.78 -8.49 -0.54
N VAL A 91 6.42 -7.39 -1.21
CA VAL A 91 5.43 -6.42 -0.70
C VAL A 91 4.07 -7.09 -0.53
N GLU A 92 3.59 -7.84 -1.52
CA GLU A 92 2.32 -8.58 -1.43
C GLU A 92 2.27 -9.49 -0.20
N GLN A 93 3.31 -10.32 -0.02
CA GLN A 93 3.41 -11.28 1.09
C GLN A 93 3.53 -10.58 2.44
N SER A 94 4.40 -9.57 2.53
CA SER A 94 4.64 -8.85 3.78
C SER A 94 3.39 -8.12 4.27
N TYR A 95 2.66 -7.46 3.37
CA TYR A 95 1.41 -6.80 3.72
C TYR A 95 0.33 -7.81 4.09
N ALA A 96 0.21 -8.93 3.37
CA ALA A 96 -0.75 -9.97 3.72
C ALA A 96 -0.50 -10.52 5.14
N GLN A 97 0.76 -10.79 5.48
CA GLN A 97 1.15 -11.25 6.81
C GLN A 97 0.81 -10.22 7.90
N VAL A 98 1.16 -8.94 7.69
CA VAL A 98 0.85 -7.89 8.67
C VAL A 98 -0.66 -7.73 8.83
N LEU A 99 -1.42 -7.64 7.73
CA LEU A 99 -2.85 -7.38 7.78
C LEU A 99 -3.65 -8.52 8.41
N THR A 100 -3.20 -9.77 8.24
CA THR A 100 -3.84 -10.92 8.91
C THR A 100 -3.54 -11.00 10.40
N SER A 101 -2.42 -10.44 10.85
CA SER A 101 -2.12 -10.29 12.29
C SER A 101 -3.03 -9.26 12.97
N ILE A 102 -3.57 -8.31 12.21
CA ILE A 102 -4.47 -7.28 12.71
C ILE A 102 -5.91 -7.83 12.70
N LYS A 103 -6.56 -7.85 13.86
CA LYS A 103 -7.99 -8.19 13.97
C LYS A 103 -8.88 -7.03 13.51
N ILE A 104 -8.80 -6.64 12.24
CA ILE A 104 -9.41 -5.43 11.68
C ILE A 104 -10.91 -5.34 12.01
N LYS A 105 -11.32 -4.25 12.65
CA LYS A 105 -12.74 -3.95 12.96
C LYS A 105 -13.21 -2.67 12.30
N VAL A 106 -12.42 -1.62 12.51
CA VAL A 106 -12.67 -0.25 12.05
C VAL A 106 -11.35 0.32 11.53
N TRP A 107 -11.42 1.08 10.45
CA TRP A 107 -10.33 1.89 9.95
C TRP A 107 -10.80 3.32 9.76
N GLN A 108 -9.89 4.27 9.93
CA GLN A 108 -10.17 5.70 9.76
C GLN A 108 -8.99 6.37 9.08
N ILE A 109 -9.26 7.03 7.96
CA ILE A 109 -8.29 7.90 7.30
C ILE A 109 -8.27 9.24 8.01
N GLU A 110 -7.08 9.84 8.12
CA GLU A 110 -6.95 11.19 8.66
C GLU A 110 -7.76 12.22 7.85
N SER A 111 -8.14 13.32 8.47
CA SER A 111 -8.85 14.40 7.78
C SER A 111 -8.04 14.90 6.58
N PRO A 112 -8.70 15.14 5.42
CA PRO A 112 -8.04 15.69 4.25
C PRO A 112 -7.30 17.00 4.55
N LYS A 113 -6.09 17.12 4.01
CA LYS A 113 -5.27 18.33 4.05
C LYS A 113 -5.04 18.82 2.63
N SER A 114 -4.74 20.11 2.45
CA SER A 114 -4.40 20.65 1.13
C SER A 114 -3.23 19.87 0.52
N VAL A 115 -3.40 19.53 -0.75
CA VAL A 115 -2.42 18.82 -1.60
C VAL A 115 -1.77 19.76 -2.62
N ASP A 116 -2.11 21.05 -2.59
CA ASP A 116 -1.71 22.02 -3.59
C ASP A 116 -0.19 22.25 -3.56
N GLY A 117 0.43 22.24 -4.75
CA GLY A 117 1.88 22.38 -4.89
C GLY A 117 2.71 21.21 -4.36
N LYS A 118 2.09 20.14 -3.84
CA LYS A 118 2.82 18.99 -3.26
C LYS A 118 3.00 17.88 -4.29
N SER A 119 4.26 17.43 -4.46
CA SER A 119 4.60 16.26 -5.27
C SER A 119 4.44 14.94 -4.53
N ILE A 120 4.52 14.98 -3.19
CA ILE A 120 4.33 13.84 -2.29
C ILE A 120 3.44 14.27 -1.12
N VAL A 121 2.45 13.45 -0.78
CA VAL A 121 1.54 13.62 0.36
C VAL A 121 1.60 12.37 1.23
N SER A 122 1.67 12.53 2.55
CA SER A 122 1.55 11.40 3.48
C SER A 122 0.12 11.36 4.01
N ILE A 123 -0.54 10.21 3.89
CA ILE A 123 -1.91 9.99 4.37
C ILE A 123 -1.88 8.86 5.39
N ARG A 124 -2.37 9.16 6.60
CA ARG A 124 -2.47 8.19 7.69
C ARG A 124 -3.78 7.42 7.63
N VAL A 125 -3.67 6.11 7.82
CA VAL A 125 -4.79 5.21 8.10
C VAL A 125 -4.60 4.65 9.51
N ASN A 126 -5.57 4.90 10.38
CA ASN A 126 -5.63 4.28 11.70
C ASN A 126 -6.47 3.01 11.60
N VAL A 127 -5.90 1.86 11.97
CA VAL A 127 -6.60 0.57 11.96
C VAL A 127 -6.75 0.06 13.40
N SER A 128 -7.99 -0.14 13.83
CA SER A 128 -8.32 -0.59 15.19
C SER A 128 -8.79 -2.04 15.17
N GLY A 129 -8.21 -2.84 16.07
CA GLY A 129 -8.56 -4.25 16.25
C GLY A 129 -9.30 -4.53 17.57
N LYS A 130 -10.00 -5.67 17.64
CA LYS A 130 -10.71 -6.08 18.87
C LYS A 130 -9.74 -6.22 20.05
N GLY A 131 -9.90 -5.38 21.07
CA GLY A 131 -9.09 -5.40 22.31
C GLY A 131 -7.77 -4.65 22.23
N ALA A 132 -7.48 -3.93 21.14
CA ALA A 132 -6.29 -3.09 21.05
C ALA A 132 -6.51 -1.77 21.81
N ALA A 133 -5.61 -1.45 22.75
CA ALA A 133 -5.67 -0.20 23.52
C ALA A 133 -5.42 1.05 22.65
N GLN A 134 -4.72 0.89 21.52
CA GLN A 134 -4.41 1.97 20.58
C GLN A 134 -4.51 1.48 19.12
N PRO A 135 -4.97 2.32 18.18
CA PRO A 135 -4.98 2.01 16.76
C PRO A 135 -3.56 1.83 16.21
N ILE A 136 -3.41 0.91 15.25
CA ILE A 136 -2.19 0.79 14.44
C ILE A 136 -2.21 1.92 13.41
N LYS A 137 -1.14 2.72 13.38
CA LYS A 137 -0.99 3.84 12.44
C LYS A 137 -0.21 3.39 11.22
N LEU A 138 -0.84 3.42 10.06
CA LEU A 138 -0.23 3.13 8.77
C LEU A 138 -0.11 4.43 7.98
N ASP A 139 1.11 4.90 7.77
CA ASP A 139 1.39 6.12 6.99
C ASP A 139 1.79 5.73 5.57
N PHE A 140 0.99 6.19 4.60
CA PHE A 140 1.20 5.89 3.19
C PHE A 140 1.60 7.13 2.43
N LYS A 141 2.61 7.01 1.56
CA LYS A 141 3.07 8.12 0.74
C LYS A 141 2.38 8.06 -0.62
N TRP A 142 1.69 9.13 -0.98
CA TRP A 142 1.10 9.31 -2.30
C TRP A 142 1.98 10.23 -3.09
N ARG A 143 2.25 9.88 -4.34
CA ARG A 143 3.04 10.68 -5.25
C ARG A 143 2.15 11.13 -6.39
N LYS A 144 2.20 12.41 -6.75
CA LYS A 144 1.60 12.86 -8.01
C LYS A 144 2.41 12.27 -9.16
N ASN A 145 1.79 11.43 -9.99
CA ASN A 145 2.44 10.91 -11.18
C ASN A 145 2.44 12.02 -12.25
N SER A 146 3.62 12.58 -12.55
CA SER A 146 3.75 13.67 -13.52
C SER A 146 3.98 13.17 -14.95
N LYS A 147 3.87 11.87 -15.22
CA LYS A 147 4.08 11.30 -16.55
C LYS A 147 2.85 10.56 -17.05
N ASN A 148 2.14 11.22 -17.98
CA ASN A 148 1.45 10.55 -19.07
C ASN A 148 2.51 9.84 -19.91
N ARG A 149 2.65 8.52 -19.76
CA ARG A 149 3.20 7.65 -20.79
C ARG A 149 2.40 6.36 -20.78
#